data_AF-A0A267WIR4-F1
#
_entry.id   AF-A0A267WIR4-F1
#
_cell.length_a   1.000
_cell.length_b   1.000
_cell.length_c   1.000
_cell.angle_alpha   90.00
_cell.angle_beta   90.00
_cell.angle_gamma   90.00
#
_symmetry.space_group_name_H-M   'P 1'
#
loop_
_entity.id
_entity.type
_entity.pdbx_description
1 polymer ?
#
loop_
_entity_poly.entity_id
_entity_poly.type
_entity_poly.pdbx_seq_one_letter_code
_entity_poly.pdbx_strand_id
1 'polypeptide(L)'
;MAATNVHFSFKDAQGHPKAGTLHFAPVRRHISGSTVVVQGGFDVTLGSDGTATVQLEPTDNTFAWKVSEFPDDTNSSFERVVQVPASTSTIEYTSLVDVDASTLAPALNSGAALTYLLASSLQEAQTMSAANPGQMVFYPEGQAKTVASQI
;
A
#
# COMPACT_ATOMS: atom_id res chain seq x y z
N MET A 1 7.82 -14.83 -5.86
CA MET A 1 6.38 -14.75 -6.14
C MET A 1 6.20 -14.28 -7.58
N ALA A 2 5.11 -14.65 -8.26
CA ALA A 2 4.81 -14.09 -9.58
C ALA A 2 4.44 -12.61 -9.43
N ALA A 3 4.79 -11.79 -10.42
CA ALA A 3 4.36 -10.39 -10.45
C ALA A 3 2.85 -10.29 -10.69
N THR A 4 2.22 -9.25 -10.13
CA THR A 4 0.82 -8.91 -10.38
C THR A 4 0.74 -7.92 -11.54
N ASN A 5 -0.12 -8.19 -12.52
CA ASN A 5 -0.45 -7.23 -13.56
C ASN A 5 -1.36 -6.13 -12.99
N VAL A 6 -0.89 -4.89 -13.02
CA VAL A 6 -1.68 -3.72 -12.63
C VAL A 6 -1.98 -2.88 -13.86
N HIS A 7 -3.26 -2.61 -14.10
CA HIS A 7 -3.75 -1.81 -15.22
C HIS A 7 -3.98 -0.35 -14.79
N PHE A 8 -3.50 0.56 -15.61
CA PHE A 8 -3.56 2.01 -15.43
C PHE A 8 -4.35 2.60 -16.59
N SER A 9 -5.26 3.54 -16.31
CA SER A 9 -6.04 4.25 -17.32
C SER A 9 -6.24 5.70 -16.90
N PHE A 10 -5.67 6.64 -17.65
CA PHE A 10 -5.70 8.06 -17.37
C PHE A 10 -6.50 8.79 -18.45
N LYS A 11 -7.52 9.53 -18.03
CA LYS A 11 -8.42 10.27 -18.92
C LYS A 11 -8.69 11.67 -18.39
N ASP A 12 -8.98 12.62 -19.27
CA ASP A 12 -9.52 13.92 -18.86
C ASP A 12 -10.98 13.80 -18.42
N ALA A 13 -11.56 14.91 -17.95
CA ALA A 13 -12.95 14.94 -17.49
C ALA A 13 -13.98 14.66 -18.60
N GLN A 14 -13.58 14.75 -19.87
CA GLN A 14 -14.39 14.45 -21.04
C GLN A 14 -14.21 13.00 -21.51
N GLY A 15 -13.32 12.24 -20.87
CA GLY A 15 -13.02 10.84 -21.19
C GLY A 15 -11.97 10.64 -22.28
N HIS A 16 -11.28 11.69 -22.73
CA HIS A 16 -10.18 11.55 -23.68
C HIS A 16 -8.93 10.99 -22.99
N PRO A 17 -8.16 10.12 -23.68
CA PRO A 17 -6.94 9.56 -23.12
C PRO A 17 -5.89 10.64 -22.83
N LYS A 18 -5.18 10.49 -21.72
CA LYS A 18 -4.04 11.33 -21.34
C LYS A 18 -2.75 10.68 -21.80
N ALA A 19 -1.85 11.47 -22.38
CA ALA A 19 -0.45 11.06 -22.49
C ALA A 19 0.22 11.18 -21.11
N GLY A 20 1.34 10.50 -20.91
CA GLY A 20 2.10 10.65 -19.68
C GLY A 20 3.09 9.54 -19.39
N THR A 21 3.80 9.69 -18.29
CA THR A 21 4.74 8.69 -17.75
C THR A 21 4.38 8.38 -16.31
N LEU A 22 4.55 7.13 -15.92
CA LEU A 22 4.41 6.66 -14.55
C LEU A 22 5.79 6.24 -14.04
N HIS A 23 6.20 6.77 -12.91
CA HIS A 23 7.42 6.35 -12.21
C HIS A 23 7.08 5.47 -11.02
N PHE A 24 7.70 4.31 -10.94
CA PHE A 24 7.50 3.33 -9.88
C PHE A 24 8.76 3.22 -9.06
N ALA A 25 8.65 3.31 -7.74
CA ALA A 25 9.76 3.05 -6.84
C ALA A 25 9.27 2.39 -5.54
N PRO A 26 9.96 1.38 -5.00
CA PRO A 26 9.66 0.89 -3.66
C PRO A 26 9.99 1.96 -2.62
N VAL A 27 9.13 2.15 -1.61
CA VAL A 27 9.40 3.16 -0.55
C VAL A 27 10.53 2.76 0.40
N ARG A 28 10.90 1.47 0.41
CA ARG A 28 12.04 0.93 1.15
C ARG A 28 12.48 -0.41 0.57
N ARG A 29 13.69 -0.84 0.90
CA ARG A 29 14.15 -2.22 0.68
C ARG A 29 13.25 -3.22 1.43
N HIS A 30 13.09 -4.41 0.89
CA HIS A 30 12.41 -5.53 1.57
C HIS A 30 13.24 -6.80 1.58
N ILE A 31 12.75 -7.82 2.30
CA ILE A 31 13.36 -9.15 2.37
C ILE A 31 12.42 -10.12 1.65
N SER A 32 12.96 -10.86 0.68
CA SER A 32 12.25 -11.92 -0.03
C SER A 32 13.02 -13.22 0.16
N GLY A 33 12.48 -14.12 0.99
CA GLY A 33 13.19 -15.33 1.42
C GLY A 33 14.49 -14.99 2.14
N SER A 34 15.63 -15.41 1.60
CA SER A 34 16.98 -15.14 2.13
C SER A 34 17.66 -13.91 1.50
N THR A 35 16.96 -13.13 0.68
CA THR A 35 17.53 -12.03 -0.11
C THR A 35 17.01 -10.69 0.35
N VAL A 36 17.89 -9.70 0.49
CA VAL A 36 17.50 -8.29 0.59
C VAL A 36 17.29 -7.76 -0.82
N VAL A 37 16.07 -7.33 -1.12
CA VAL A 37 15.70 -6.75 -2.40
C VAL A 37 15.82 -5.23 -2.31
N VAL A 38 16.68 -4.67 -3.16
CA VAL A 38 16.86 -3.23 -3.35
C VAL A 38 16.50 -2.94 -4.81
N GLN A 39 15.20 -2.83 -5.09
CA GLN A 39 14.74 -2.49 -6.43
C GLN A 39 14.96 -0.99 -6.69
N GLY A 40 15.59 -0.68 -7.82
CA GLY A 40 15.61 0.68 -8.35
C GLY A 40 14.24 1.06 -8.88
N GLY A 41 13.97 2.37 -8.93
CA GLY A 41 12.77 2.85 -9.60
C GLY A 41 12.85 2.69 -11.12
N PHE A 42 11.70 2.68 -11.79
CA PHE A 42 11.60 2.57 -13.25
C PHE A 42 10.40 3.34 -13.79
N ASP A 43 10.46 3.69 -15.08
CA ASP A 43 9.44 4.48 -15.76
C ASP A 43 8.66 3.64 -16.77
N VAL A 44 7.37 3.95 -16.92
CA VAL A 44 6.49 3.39 -17.95
C VAL A 44 5.71 4.52 -18.62
N THR A 45 5.81 4.62 -19.93
CA THR A 45 5.01 5.57 -20.72
C THR A 45 3.61 5.00 -20.98
N LEU A 46 2.58 5.83 -20.83
CA LEU A 46 1.22 5.48 -21.21
C LEU A 46 1.11 5.31 -22.73
N GLY A 47 0.32 4.33 -23.16
CA GLY A 47 -0.05 4.15 -24.56
C GLY A 47 -0.85 5.33 -25.10
N SER A 48 -1.06 5.36 -26.42
CA SER A 48 -1.86 6.41 -27.09
C SER A 48 -3.33 6.45 -26.64
N ASP A 49 -3.81 5.36 -26.05
CA ASP A 49 -5.14 5.24 -25.43
C ASP A 49 -5.16 5.63 -23.94
N GLY A 50 -4.04 6.17 -23.43
CA GLY A 50 -3.90 6.62 -22.05
C GLY A 50 -3.80 5.47 -21.04
N THR A 51 -3.46 4.27 -21.51
CA THR A 51 -3.36 3.08 -20.65
C THR A 51 -1.95 2.50 -20.55
N ALA A 52 -1.70 1.76 -19.48
CA ALA A 52 -0.54 0.89 -19.37
C ALA A 52 -0.89 -0.33 -18.52
N THR A 53 -0.22 -1.46 -18.76
CA THR A 53 -0.23 -2.60 -17.83
C THR A 53 1.19 -2.87 -17.36
N VAL A 54 1.40 -2.85 -16.04
CA VAL A 54 2.71 -2.97 -15.42
C VAL A 54 2.73 -4.18 -14.51
N GLN A 55 3.78 -4.99 -14.62
CA GLN A 55 4.02 -6.09 -13.69
C GLN A 55 4.74 -5.56 -12.45
N LEU A 56 4.04 -5.58 -11.32
CA LEU A 56 4.57 -5.15 -10.03
C LEU A 56 4.73 -6.34 -9.10
N GLU A 57 5.80 -6.35 -8.29
CA GLU A 57 5.96 -7.35 -7.25
C GLU A 57 4.85 -7.17 -6.19
N PRO A 58 4.15 -8.25 -5.81
CA PRO A 58 3.20 -8.20 -4.71
C PRO A 58 3.85 -7.75 -3.41
N THR A 59 3.16 -6.92 -2.66
CA THR A 59 3.59 -6.41 -1.35
C THR A 59 3.09 -7.31 -0.23
N ASP A 60 3.88 -7.44 0.84
CA ASP A 60 3.62 -8.32 1.99
C ASP A 60 3.68 -7.55 3.33
N ASN A 61 3.37 -6.26 3.32
CA ASN A 61 3.55 -5.31 4.43
C ASN A 61 5.00 -5.05 4.85
N THR A 62 6.01 -5.55 4.12
CA THR A 62 7.41 -5.17 4.35
C THR A 62 7.85 -3.98 3.48
N PHE A 63 7.17 -3.74 2.36
CA PHE A 63 7.31 -2.56 1.49
C PHE A 63 5.98 -2.20 0.81
N ALA A 64 5.98 -1.06 0.12
CA ALA A 64 4.91 -0.59 -0.75
C ALA A 64 5.50 0.10 -1.99
N TRP A 65 4.68 0.26 -3.03
CA TRP A 65 5.07 0.95 -4.25
C TRP A 65 4.66 2.42 -4.18
N LYS A 66 5.62 3.34 -4.33
CA LYS A 66 5.32 4.72 -4.71
C LYS A 66 5.13 4.78 -6.21
N VAL A 67 3.99 5.33 -6.62
CA VAL A 67 3.66 5.62 -8.02
C VAL A 67 3.59 7.15 -8.15
N SER A 68 4.51 7.72 -8.92
CA SER A 68 4.47 9.13 -9.31
C SER A 68 3.90 9.23 -10.73
N GLU A 69 2.82 9.99 -10.87
CA GLU A 69 1.99 10.08 -12.07
C GLU A 69 2.24 11.41 -12.77
N PHE A 70 2.75 11.39 -13.99
CA PHE A 70 3.11 12.58 -14.77
C PHE A 70 2.19 12.69 -16.01
N PRO A 71 0.94 13.18 -15.86
CA PRO A 71 0.03 13.36 -16.98
C PRO A 71 0.44 14.57 -17.83
N ASP A 72 0.42 14.39 -19.14
CA ASP A 72 0.83 15.33 -20.20
C ASP A 72 2.31 15.79 -20.20
N ASP A 73 2.94 16.00 -19.03
CA ASP A 73 4.35 16.38 -18.91
C ASP A 73 5.00 15.90 -17.60
N THR A 74 6.32 16.09 -17.48
CA THR A 74 7.14 15.65 -16.32
C THR A 74 7.31 16.71 -15.24
N ASN A 75 6.63 17.85 -15.31
CA ASN A 75 6.89 18.99 -14.42
C ASN A 75 6.03 18.98 -13.16
N SER A 76 4.95 18.21 -13.16
CA SER A 76 4.08 18.03 -11.99
C SER A 76 3.69 16.57 -11.88
N SER A 77 3.77 16.02 -10.67
CA SER A 77 3.32 14.66 -10.39
C SER A 77 2.28 14.62 -9.31
N PHE A 78 1.27 13.77 -9.51
CA PHE A 78 0.49 13.22 -8.41
C PHE A 78 1.23 11.99 -7.85
N GLU A 79 1.13 11.73 -6.55
CA GLU A 79 1.80 10.58 -5.94
C GLU A 79 0.81 9.75 -5.13
N ARG A 80 0.92 8.43 -5.28
CA ARG A 80 0.28 7.44 -4.41
C ARG A 80 1.32 6.48 -3.88
N VAL A 81 1.10 5.98 -2.67
CA VAL A 81 1.88 4.86 -2.11
C VAL A 81 0.89 3.73 -1.87
N VAL A 82 1.07 2.62 -2.57
CA VAL A 82 0.06 1.58 -2.69
C VAL A 82 0.57 0.20 -2.32
N GLN A 83 -0.33 -0.63 -1.79
CA GLN A 83 -0.13 -2.07 -1.68
C GLN A 83 -0.61 -2.77 -2.95
N VAL A 84 0.19 -3.72 -3.42
CA VAL A 84 -0.11 -4.57 -4.57
C VAL A 84 -0.38 -5.98 -4.07
N PRO A 85 -1.61 -6.49 -4.11
CA PRO A 85 -1.88 -7.85 -3.67
C PRO A 85 -1.34 -8.86 -4.69
N ALA A 86 -1.03 -10.07 -4.23
CA ALA A 86 -0.66 -11.17 -5.13
C ALA A 86 -1.90 -11.62 -5.91
N SER A 87 -1.82 -11.62 -7.24
CA SER A 87 -2.94 -12.01 -8.09
C SER A 87 -2.49 -12.60 -9.41
N THR A 88 -3.23 -13.59 -9.90
CA THR A 88 -3.09 -14.13 -11.26
C THR A 88 -3.96 -13.39 -12.28
N SER A 89 -4.91 -12.58 -11.81
CA SER A 89 -5.75 -11.71 -12.63
C SER A 89 -5.17 -10.28 -12.66
N THR A 90 -5.48 -9.54 -13.72
CA THR A 90 -5.18 -8.10 -13.77
C THR A 90 -5.98 -7.33 -12.72
N ILE A 91 -5.32 -6.42 -12.04
CA ILE A 91 -5.91 -5.54 -11.02
C ILE A 91 -5.91 -4.10 -11.51
N GLU A 92 -7.01 -3.38 -11.28
CA GLU A 92 -7.08 -1.95 -11.61
C GLU A 92 -6.29 -1.11 -10.60
N TYR A 93 -5.48 -0.18 -11.08
CA TYR A 93 -4.70 0.73 -10.25
C TYR A 93 -5.55 1.52 -9.24
N THR A 94 -6.76 1.90 -9.64
CA THR A 94 -7.74 2.62 -8.79
C THR A 94 -8.30 1.76 -7.65
N SER A 95 -8.14 0.44 -7.72
CA SER A 95 -8.57 -0.50 -6.67
C SER A 95 -7.48 -0.79 -5.63
N LEU A 96 -6.24 -0.36 -5.88
CA LEU A 96 -5.15 -0.54 -4.93
C LEU A 96 -5.36 0.31 -3.68
N VAL A 97 -4.97 -0.25 -2.54
CA VAL A 97 -5.07 0.39 -1.22
C VAL A 97 -3.91 1.36 -1.05
N ASP A 98 -4.22 2.63 -0.77
CA ASP A 98 -3.22 3.61 -0.33
C ASP A 98 -2.70 3.27 1.07
N VAL A 99 -1.40 3.44 1.29
CA VAL A 99 -0.75 3.25 2.59
C VAL A 99 0.21 4.39 2.90
N ASP A 100 0.42 4.66 4.18
CA ASP A 100 1.46 5.60 4.60
C ASP A 100 2.86 5.00 4.33
N ALA A 101 3.75 5.78 3.72
CA ALA A 101 5.06 5.29 3.29
C ALA A 101 5.96 4.82 4.44
N SER A 102 5.77 5.36 5.64
CA SER A 102 6.61 5.06 6.80
C SER A 102 6.11 3.84 7.57
N THR A 103 4.81 3.75 7.77
CA THR A 103 4.15 2.72 8.60
C THR A 103 3.63 1.54 7.77
N LEU A 104 3.35 1.75 6.48
CA LEU A 104 2.62 0.85 5.58
C LEU A 104 1.20 0.49 6.04
N ALA A 105 0.66 1.20 7.02
CA ALA A 105 -0.73 1.09 7.37
C ALA A 105 -1.60 1.80 6.31
N PRO A 106 -2.85 1.38 6.08
CA PRO A 106 -3.77 2.07 5.19
C PRO A 106 -3.79 3.58 5.42
N ALA A 107 -3.55 4.35 4.34
CA ALA A 107 -3.57 5.80 4.38
C ALA A 107 -5.02 6.26 4.60
N LEU A 108 -5.19 7.17 5.55
CA LEU A 108 -6.51 7.69 5.89
C LEU A 108 -6.86 8.81 4.93
N ASN A 109 -7.77 8.52 3.99
CA ASN A 109 -8.17 9.52 3.00
C ASN A 109 -9.13 10.60 3.56
N SER A 110 -9.62 10.45 4.81
CA SER A 110 -10.34 11.50 5.61
C SER A 110 -10.98 10.98 6.92
N GLY A 111 -10.58 9.81 7.45
CA GLY A 111 -11.15 9.23 8.67
C GLY A 111 -10.16 9.17 9.84
N ALA A 112 -10.65 9.02 11.07
CA ALA A 112 -9.79 8.73 12.23
C ALA A 112 -9.37 7.25 12.21
N ALA A 113 -8.07 6.96 12.24
CA ALA A 113 -7.60 5.61 12.57
C ALA A 113 -7.75 5.38 14.07
N LEU A 114 -8.34 4.25 14.43
CA LEU A 114 -8.31 3.74 15.80
C LEU A 114 -7.02 2.94 15.98
N THR A 115 -6.03 3.54 16.64
CA THR A 115 -4.87 2.80 17.15
C THR A 115 -5.27 2.14 18.46
N TYR A 116 -4.97 0.85 18.60
CA TYR A 116 -5.25 0.10 19.81
C TYR A 116 -4.04 -0.73 20.25
N LEU A 117 -3.96 -0.99 21.56
CA LEU A 117 -2.97 -1.86 22.16
C LEU A 117 -3.64 -3.18 22.54
N LEU A 118 -2.96 -4.30 22.29
CA LEU A 118 -3.38 -5.62 22.76
C LEU A 118 -2.50 -6.03 23.92
N ALA A 119 -3.10 -6.15 25.09
CA ALA A 119 -2.48 -6.72 26.28
C ALA A 119 -2.87 -8.20 26.40
N SER A 120 -1.98 -9.01 26.96
CA SER A 120 -2.21 -10.43 27.20
C SER A 120 -3.05 -10.72 28.45
N SER A 121 -3.22 -9.72 29.33
CA SER A 121 -3.97 -9.82 30.59
C SER A 121 -4.51 -8.48 31.04
N LEU A 122 -5.46 -8.50 31.99
CA LEU A 122 -5.99 -7.27 32.60
C LEU A 122 -4.88 -6.43 33.26
N GLN A 123 -3.93 -7.07 33.95
CA GLN A 123 -2.85 -6.37 34.64
C GLN A 123 -1.96 -5.60 33.66
N GLU A 124 -1.60 -6.23 32.53
CA GLU A 124 -0.83 -5.59 31.48
C GLU A 124 -1.63 -4.49 30.78
N ALA A 125 -2.94 -4.69 30.58
CA ALA A 125 -3.81 -3.69 29.99
C ALA A 125 -3.87 -2.41 30.82
N GLN A 126 -3.94 -2.55 32.14
CA GLN A 126 -3.92 -1.41 33.08
C GLN A 126 -2.59 -0.65 33.01
N THR A 127 -1.46 -1.36 32.97
CA THR A 127 -0.14 -0.74 32.80
C THR A 127 -0.03 -0.01 31.46
N MET A 128 -0.46 -0.64 30.36
CA MET A 128 -0.46 -0.03 29.03
C MET A 128 -1.37 1.20 28.95
N SER A 129 -2.56 1.14 29.55
CA SER A 129 -3.50 2.27 29.57
C SER A 129 -2.93 3.47 30.31
N ALA A 130 -2.27 3.24 31.47
CA ALA A 130 -1.60 4.30 32.21
C ALA A 130 -0.45 4.93 31.41
N ALA A 131 0.27 4.14 30.62
CA ALA A 131 1.40 4.60 29.80
C ALA A 131 0.96 5.28 28.48
N ASN A 132 -0.25 5.02 27.99
CA ASN A 132 -0.72 5.48 26.68
C ASN A 132 -2.10 6.20 26.79
N PRO A 133 -2.15 7.41 27.38
CA PRO A 133 -3.40 8.16 27.50
C PRO A 133 -4.05 8.42 26.13
N GLY A 134 -5.36 8.18 26.04
CA GLY A 134 -6.14 8.39 24.80
C GLY A 134 -6.13 7.23 23.81
N GLN A 135 -5.42 6.14 24.09
CA GLN A 135 -5.48 4.91 23.28
C GLN A 135 -6.41 3.86 23.89
N MET A 136 -7.06 3.09 23.02
CA MET A 136 -7.85 1.93 23.45
C MET A 136 -6.92 0.77 23.75
N VAL A 137 -7.10 0.11 24.89
CA VAL A 137 -6.36 -1.10 25.27
C VAL A 137 -7.35 -2.25 25.39
N PHE A 138 -7.13 -3.31 24.61
CA PHE A 138 -7.92 -4.53 24.64
C PHE A 138 -7.13 -5.63 25.36
N TYR A 139 -7.82 -6.45 26.14
CA TYR A 139 -7.27 -7.69 26.66
C TYR A 139 -8.32 -8.80 26.56
N PRO A 140 -7.91 -10.07 26.41
CA PRO A 140 -8.85 -11.16 26.41
C PRO A 140 -9.28 -11.46 27.86
N GLU A 141 -10.59 -11.52 28.12
CA GLU A 141 -11.14 -11.97 29.41
C GLU A 141 -11.15 -13.49 29.58
N GLY A 142 -10.76 -14.23 28.53
CA GLY A 142 -10.66 -15.68 28.52
C GLY A 142 -9.52 -16.18 27.64
N GLN A 143 -9.48 -17.48 27.34
CA GLN A 143 -8.46 -18.06 26.45
C GLN A 143 -8.65 -17.52 25.03
N ALA A 144 -7.75 -16.64 24.57
CA ALA A 144 -7.73 -16.18 23.20
C ALA A 144 -7.17 -17.29 22.28
N LYS A 145 -7.91 -17.62 21.23
CA LYS A 145 -7.39 -18.45 20.13
C LYS A 145 -7.07 -17.53 18.96
N THR A 146 -5.79 -17.34 18.68
CA THR A 146 -5.36 -16.62 17.48
C THR A 146 -5.70 -17.45 16.24
N VAL A 147 -6.30 -16.78 15.25
CA VAL A 147 -6.56 -17.32 13.92
C VAL A 147 -5.78 -16.46 12.94
N ALA A 148 -5.12 -17.08 11.96
CA ALA A 148 -4.42 -16.33 10.93
C ALA A 148 -5.42 -15.43 10.17
N SER A 149 -5.01 -14.18 9.89
CA SER A 149 -5.78 -13.30 9.01
C SER A 149 -5.99 -13.99 7.68
N GLN A 150 -7.23 -14.02 7.19
CA GLN A 150 -7.50 -14.46 5.83
C GLN A 150 -7.23 -13.26 4.93
N ILE A 151 -6.14 -13.33 4.17
CA ILE A 151 -5.78 -12.35 3.13
C ILE A 151 -5.87 -13.09 1.80
#